data_AF-A0A193KZ92-F1
#
_entry.id   AF-A0A193KZ92-F1
#
_cell.length_a   1.000
_cell.length_b   1.000
_cell.length_c   1.000
_cell.angle_alpha   90.00
_cell.angle_beta   90.00
_cell.angle_gamma   90.00
#
_symmetry.space_group_name_H-M   'P 1'
#
loop_
_entity.id
_entity.type
_entity.pdbx_description
1 polymer ?
#
loop_
_entity_poly.entity_id
_entity_poly.type
_entity_poly.pdbx_seq_one_letter_code
_entity_poly.pdbx_strand_id
1 'polypeptide(L)'
;MPARASAPREVPDGSPEAAALLGEQLRALRERTGLVMRAFVSKYGYSQTTISRYERGGRLPRKAYLDCLLGEVSRRGDPLLTPEDVQTTYGLYRKALGPAGGRNALLLEVFELELRKEQLSVQTTGLYTEAAAYKARVGELEARLAAGGAARPGEREQLRREGAELARRRTELETEQHTVQQRINRLEQLLPLDDEDTALAPPPPPTVPPFVPPGEHGGRPGRRVSVTQWILGAGLAVALTLLTVIAFHLWSPGSTDSPVSSGSSGSSGRDGRAAPPASAAQPSDSGTDAASDPATVGGGGDGDDGTSTAPSAGATGWTRQYHDTSITLPPVEDVGCQLASMDFDPPRGYEGSADAISGTPDDLTVQTACVGMPTNITLYAVAWGTSSAGEPGPARCLDDANRNALPRKQALSKITVGSAYCLVTRKQSLAWFKVTAKPGSQQQGLTVVATLWTPPEGS
;
A
#
# COMPACT_ATOMS: atom_id res chain seq x y z
N MET A 1 -52.23 -15.73 18.10
CA MET A 1 -51.28 -14.90 18.89
C MET A 1 -50.01 -14.78 18.07
N PRO A 2 -49.49 -13.57 17.79
CA PRO A 2 -48.21 -13.42 17.10
C PRO A 2 -47.08 -13.96 17.99
N ALA A 3 -46.17 -14.73 17.41
CA ALA A 3 -44.98 -15.17 18.11
C ALA A 3 -44.15 -13.94 18.49
N ARG A 4 -43.89 -13.76 19.79
CA ARG A 4 -43.11 -12.63 20.30
C ARG A 4 -41.67 -12.81 19.79
N ALA A 5 -41.24 -11.98 18.84
CA ALA A 5 -39.88 -12.03 18.33
C ALA A 5 -38.91 -11.88 19.52
N SER A 6 -38.11 -12.92 19.77
CA SER A 6 -37.08 -12.89 20.80
C SER A 6 -36.13 -11.73 20.49
N ALA A 7 -35.85 -10.89 21.50
CA ALA A 7 -34.84 -9.85 21.34
C ALA A 7 -33.51 -10.49 20.88
N PRO A 8 -32.77 -9.86 19.95
CA PRO A 8 -31.48 -10.39 19.51
C PRO A 8 -30.59 -10.57 20.74
N ARG A 9 -30.01 -11.77 20.89
CA ARG A 9 -29.06 -12.03 21.98
C ARG A 9 -27.86 -11.11 21.79
N GLU A 10 -27.53 -10.36 22.84
CA GLU A 10 -26.31 -9.58 22.88
C GLU A 10 -25.12 -10.53 22.98
N VAL A 11 -24.33 -10.60 21.91
CA VAL A 11 -23.15 -11.45 21.83
C VAL A 11 -22.02 -10.83 22.65
N PRO A 12 -21.43 -11.55 23.64
CA PRO A 12 -20.40 -10.98 24.49
C PRO A 12 -19.14 -10.60 23.72
N ASP A 13 -18.55 -9.45 24.07
CA ASP A 13 -17.30 -8.97 23.49
C ASP A 13 -16.14 -9.96 23.79
N GLY A 14 -15.31 -10.22 22.78
CA GLY A 14 -14.20 -11.19 22.82
C GLY A 14 -14.62 -12.66 22.77
N SER A 15 -15.93 -12.95 22.61
CA SER A 15 -16.43 -14.32 22.52
C SER A 15 -16.11 -14.99 21.16
N PRO A 16 -16.05 -16.34 21.11
CA PRO A 16 -15.97 -17.07 19.86
C PRO A 16 -17.14 -16.80 18.90
N GLU A 17 -18.31 -16.46 19.43
CA GLU A 17 -19.50 -16.10 18.66
C GLU A 17 -19.33 -14.74 17.96
N ALA A 18 -18.75 -13.73 18.64
CA ALA A 18 -18.39 -12.46 18.01
C ALA A 18 -17.36 -12.64 16.88
N ALA A 19 -16.36 -13.52 17.09
CA ALA A 19 -15.38 -13.86 16.07
C ALA A 19 -16.00 -14.64 14.88
N ALA A 20 -16.99 -15.51 15.13
CA ALA A 20 -17.71 -16.21 14.07
C ALA A 20 -18.55 -15.25 13.21
N LEU A 21 -19.31 -14.33 13.83
CA LEU A 21 -20.07 -13.30 13.12
C LEU A 21 -19.18 -12.40 12.26
N LEU A 22 -18.00 -12.01 12.76
CA LEU A 22 -16.99 -11.34 11.95
C LEU A 22 -16.56 -12.22 10.76
N GLY A 23 -16.24 -13.49 11.00
CA GLY A 23 -15.81 -14.42 9.94
C GLY A 23 -16.84 -14.58 8.83
N GLU A 24 -18.13 -14.65 9.17
CA GLU A 24 -19.24 -14.67 8.22
C GLU A 24 -19.32 -13.38 7.40
N GLN A 25 -19.21 -12.21 8.05
CA GLN A 25 -19.16 -10.92 7.37
C GLN A 25 -17.96 -10.82 6.40
N LEU A 26 -16.77 -11.28 6.80
CA LEU A 26 -15.58 -11.28 5.95
C LEU A 26 -15.74 -12.19 4.73
N ARG A 27 -16.39 -13.36 4.88
CA ARG A 27 -16.74 -14.23 3.76
C ARG A 27 -17.71 -13.55 2.79
N ALA A 28 -18.80 -12.99 3.31
CA ALA A 28 -19.81 -12.30 2.50
C ALA A 28 -19.21 -11.12 1.72
N LEU A 29 -18.33 -10.34 2.36
CA LEU A 29 -17.57 -9.27 1.70
C LEU A 29 -16.66 -9.83 0.60
N ARG A 30 -15.89 -10.91 0.83
CA ARG A 30 -15.07 -11.49 -0.24
C ARG A 30 -15.95 -11.98 -1.40
N GLU A 31 -17.07 -12.62 -1.11
CA GLU A 31 -17.97 -13.15 -2.15
C GLU A 31 -18.60 -12.05 -3.00
N ARG A 32 -18.95 -10.89 -2.41
CA ARG A 32 -19.36 -9.68 -3.15
C ARG A 32 -18.32 -9.20 -4.18
N THR A 33 -17.02 -9.44 -3.98
CA THR A 33 -15.97 -9.05 -4.96
C THR A 33 -15.92 -9.92 -6.22
N GLY A 34 -16.67 -11.03 -6.26
CA GLY A 34 -16.56 -12.07 -7.28
C GLY A 34 -15.27 -12.90 -7.21
N LEU A 35 -14.37 -12.64 -6.25
CA LEU A 35 -13.13 -13.40 -6.09
C LEU A 35 -13.34 -14.69 -5.29
N VAL A 36 -13.12 -15.82 -5.95
CA VAL A 36 -12.86 -17.09 -5.27
C VAL A 36 -11.61 -16.97 -4.39
N MET A 37 -11.59 -17.66 -3.25
CA MET A 37 -10.51 -17.57 -2.27
C MET A 37 -9.10 -17.73 -2.89
N ARG A 38 -8.91 -18.66 -3.85
CA ARG A 38 -7.64 -18.85 -4.56
C ARG A 38 -7.19 -17.62 -5.38
N ALA A 39 -8.14 -16.87 -5.96
CA ALA A 39 -7.84 -15.64 -6.70
C ALA A 39 -7.48 -14.49 -5.75
N PHE A 40 -8.12 -14.43 -4.57
CA PHE A 40 -7.76 -13.47 -3.52
C PHE A 40 -6.34 -13.75 -2.97
N VAL A 41 -6.03 -15.00 -2.63
CA VAL A 41 -4.68 -15.49 -2.28
C VAL A 41 -3.65 -15.04 -3.33
N SER A 42 -3.90 -15.35 -4.61
CA SER A 42 -2.96 -15.03 -5.69
C SER A 42 -2.76 -13.54 -5.93
N LYS A 43 -3.67 -12.68 -5.45
CA LYS A 43 -3.62 -11.23 -5.63
C LYS A 43 -2.94 -10.50 -4.47
N TYR A 44 -3.11 -11.01 -3.24
CA TYR A 44 -2.68 -10.33 -2.01
C TYR A 44 -1.60 -11.08 -1.21
N GLY A 45 -1.21 -12.29 -1.61
CA GLY A 45 -0.14 -13.06 -0.96
C GLY A 45 -0.54 -13.84 0.30
N TYR A 46 -1.72 -13.58 0.88
CA TYR A 46 -2.24 -14.33 2.03
C TYR A 46 -2.37 -15.83 1.76
N SER A 47 -2.13 -16.68 2.77
CA SER A 47 -2.32 -18.13 2.61
C SER A 47 -3.80 -18.51 2.58
N GLN A 48 -4.16 -19.52 1.77
CA GLN A 48 -5.54 -20.04 1.72
C GLN A 48 -6.01 -20.55 3.10
N THR A 49 -5.09 -21.11 3.89
CA THR A 49 -5.39 -21.56 5.25
C THR A 49 -5.60 -20.41 6.23
N THR A 50 -4.91 -19.27 6.08
CA THR A 50 -5.15 -18.09 6.92
C THR A 50 -6.53 -17.51 6.63
N ILE A 51 -6.86 -17.23 5.37
CA ILE A 51 -8.18 -16.68 4.97
C ILE A 51 -9.29 -17.59 5.49
N SER A 52 -9.14 -18.91 5.33
CA SER A 52 -10.10 -19.89 5.84
C SER A 52 -10.23 -19.88 7.37
N ARG A 53 -9.21 -19.50 8.14
CA ARG A 53 -9.30 -19.32 9.60
C ARG A 53 -10.00 -18.00 9.96
N TYR A 54 -9.71 -16.91 9.25
CA TYR A 54 -10.39 -15.62 9.42
C TYR A 54 -11.90 -15.72 9.15
N GLU A 55 -12.30 -16.28 8.00
CA GLU A 55 -13.71 -16.47 7.63
C GLU A 55 -14.48 -17.47 8.52
N ARG A 56 -13.81 -18.15 9.45
CA ARG A 56 -14.44 -19.09 10.40
C ARG A 56 -14.37 -18.58 11.85
N GLY A 57 -13.88 -17.37 12.08
CA GLY A 57 -13.66 -16.84 13.43
C GLY A 57 -12.59 -17.59 14.25
N GLY A 58 -11.82 -18.49 13.62
CA GLY A 58 -10.79 -19.29 14.29
C GLY A 58 -9.49 -18.52 14.56
N ARG A 59 -9.32 -17.36 13.92
CA ARG A 59 -8.26 -16.36 14.13
C ARG A 59 -8.85 -15.00 13.75
N LEU A 60 -8.40 -13.92 14.38
CA LEU A 60 -8.73 -12.57 13.96
C LEU A 60 -7.68 -12.05 12.96
N PRO A 61 -8.07 -11.37 11.87
CA PRO A 61 -7.13 -10.73 10.96
C PRO A 61 -6.45 -9.51 11.58
N ARG A 62 -5.31 -9.08 11.04
CA ARG A 62 -4.78 -7.72 11.27
C ARG A 62 -5.60 -6.70 10.47
N LYS A 63 -5.61 -5.41 10.87
CA LYS A 63 -6.38 -4.35 10.19
C LYS A 63 -6.06 -4.26 8.69
N ALA A 64 -4.80 -4.37 8.31
CA ALA A 64 -4.38 -4.37 6.90
C ALA A 64 -5.12 -5.38 5.99
N TYR A 65 -5.51 -6.55 6.51
CA TYR A 65 -6.34 -7.51 5.75
C TYR A 65 -7.78 -6.99 5.57
N LEU A 66 -8.35 -6.35 6.58
CA LEU A 66 -9.68 -5.71 6.50
C LEU A 66 -9.65 -4.58 5.47
N ASP A 67 -8.62 -3.73 5.52
CA ASP A 67 -8.42 -2.62 4.58
C ASP A 67 -8.29 -3.12 3.13
N CYS A 68 -7.49 -4.17 2.90
CA CYS A 68 -7.34 -4.83 1.61
C CYS A 68 -8.66 -5.41 1.08
N LEU A 69 -9.43 -6.08 1.94
CA LEU A 69 -10.72 -6.67 1.60
C LEU A 69 -11.77 -5.60 1.29
N LEU A 70 -11.99 -4.64 2.20
CA LEU A 70 -12.93 -3.53 2.02
C LEU A 70 -12.57 -2.72 0.76
N GLY A 71 -11.28 -2.43 0.56
CA GLY A 71 -10.81 -1.77 -0.66
C GLY A 71 -11.10 -2.55 -1.94
N GLU A 72 -11.17 -3.88 -1.90
CA GLU A 72 -11.58 -4.69 -3.05
C GLU A 72 -13.10 -4.73 -3.24
N VAL A 73 -13.89 -4.72 -2.18
CA VAL A 73 -15.35 -4.58 -2.27
C VAL A 73 -15.72 -3.20 -2.81
N SER A 74 -15.03 -2.11 -2.44
CA SER A 74 -15.23 -0.80 -3.07
C SER A 74 -14.90 -0.79 -4.57
N ARG A 75 -13.99 -1.65 -5.04
CA ARG A 75 -13.59 -1.72 -6.46
C ARG A 75 -14.43 -2.65 -7.32
N ARG A 76 -15.01 -3.70 -6.74
CA ARG A 76 -15.64 -4.83 -7.47
C ARG A 76 -16.96 -5.32 -6.88
N GLY A 77 -17.34 -4.83 -5.70
CA GLY A 77 -18.48 -5.31 -4.96
C GLY A 77 -19.78 -5.04 -5.70
N ASP A 78 -20.61 -6.08 -5.83
CA ASP A 78 -22.03 -5.94 -6.15
C ASP A 78 -22.86 -6.49 -4.97
N PRO A 79 -23.61 -5.64 -4.23
CA PRO A 79 -23.67 -4.19 -4.35
C PRO A 79 -22.37 -3.51 -3.90
N LEU A 80 -22.17 -2.26 -4.36
CA LEU A 80 -21.06 -1.39 -3.96
C LEU A 80 -20.95 -1.26 -2.44
N LEU A 81 -19.72 -1.10 -1.93
CA LEU A 81 -19.46 -0.95 -0.50
C LEU A 81 -20.07 0.37 0.02
N THR A 82 -20.89 0.28 1.06
CA THR A 82 -21.49 1.43 1.73
C THR A 82 -20.65 1.87 2.94
N PRO A 83 -20.79 3.12 3.43
CA PRO A 83 -20.19 3.53 4.70
C PRO A 83 -20.68 2.69 5.90
N GLU A 84 -21.92 2.20 5.84
CA GLU A 84 -22.51 1.31 6.85
C GLU A 84 -21.87 -0.08 6.84
N ASP A 85 -21.54 -0.65 5.67
CA ASP A 85 -20.75 -1.90 5.57
C ASP A 85 -19.40 -1.75 6.30
N VAL A 86 -18.72 -0.63 6.09
CA VAL A 86 -17.41 -0.33 6.70
C VAL A 86 -17.54 -0.20 8.23
N GLN A 87 -18.50 0.60 8.70
CA GLN A 87 -18.75 0.78 10.14
C GLN A 87 -19.17 -0.53 10.81
N THR A 88 -20.04 -1.32 10.18
CA THR A 88 -20.46 -2.64 10.67
C THR A 88 -19.28 -3.59 10.77
N THR A 89 -18.41 -3.62 9.77
CA THR A 89 -17.25 -4.52 9.73
C THR A 89 -16.23 -4.19 10.82
N TYR A 90 -15.88 -2.91 11.00
CA TYR A 90 -15.00 -2.50 12.11
C TYR A 90 -15.67 -2.63 13.48
N GLY A 91 -16.99 -2.44 13.57
CA GLY A 91 -17.76 -2.69 14.80
C GLY A 91 -17.71 -4.15 15.22
N LEU A 92 -17.96 -5.08 14.29
CA LEU A 92 -17.82 -6.52 14.51
C LEU A 92 -16.37 -6.91 14.86
N TYR A 93 -15.38 -6.29 14.20
CA TYR A 93 -13.97 -6.55 14.51
C TYR A 93 -13.59 -6.10 15.92
N ARG A 94 -13.98 -4.88 16.34
CA ARG A 94 -13.81 -4.40 17.72
C ARG A 94 -14.48 -5.33 18.74
N LYS A 95 -15.71 -5.76 18.49
CA LYS A 95 -16.40 -6.75 19.36
C LYS A 95 -15.66 -8.08 19.42
N ALA A 96 -15.15 -8.59 18.30
CA ALA A 96 -14.41 -9.85 18.25
C ALA A 96 -13.05 -9.78 18.98
N LEU A 97 -12.38 -8.62 18.97
CA LEU A 97 -11.15 -8.38 19.74
C LEU A 97 -11.41 -8.48 21.25
N GLY A 98 -12.52 -7.90 21.72
CA GLY A 98 -12.94 -7.94 23.13
C GLY A 98 -12.41 -6.77 23.97
N PRO A 99 -12.48 -6.87 25.31
CA PRO A 99 -12.05 -5.81 26.22
C PRO A 99 -10.51 -5.68 26.30
N ALA A 100 -10.03 -4.53 26.78
CA ALA A 100 -8.60 -4.17 26.88
C ALA A 100 -7.74 -5.03 27.83
N GLY A 101 -8.30 -6.06 28.48
CA GLY A 101 -7.57 -7.10 29.22
C GLY A 101 -7.80 -8.52 28.70
N GLY A 102 -8.46 -8.66 27.54
CA GLY A 102 -8.80 -9.94 26.93
C GLY A 102 -7.64 -10.60 26.17
N ARG A 103 -7.90 -11.79 25.61
CA ARG A 103 -6.90 -12.58 24.86
C ARG A 103 -6.27 -11.83 23.69
N ASN A 104 -7.00 -10.89 23.08
CA ASN A 104 -6.54 -10.11 21.92
C ASN A 104 -6.17 -8.66 22.28
N ALA A 105 -5.90 -8.34 23.55
CA ALA A 105 -5.68 -6.97 24.02
C ALA A 105 -4.57 -6.21 23.23
N LEU A 106 -3.48 -6.87 22.86
CA LEU A 106 -2.43 -6.25 22.01
C LEU A 106 -2.93 -5.92 20.60
N LEU A 107 -3.74 -6.79 20.00
CA LEU A 107 -4.31 -6.56 18.66
C LEU A 107 -5.38 -5.46 18.69
N LEU A 108 -6.12 -5.35 19.80
CA LEU A 108 -7.01 -4.21 20.07
C LEU A 108 -6.22 -2.90 20.20
N GLU A 109 -5.14 -2.89 20.97
CA GLU A 109 -4.31 -1.69 21.15
C GLU A 109 -3.72 -1.20 19.82
N VAL A 110 -3.19 -2.12 18.99
CA VAL A 110 -2.72 -1.78 17.64
C VAL A 110 -3.87 -1.20 16.80
N PHE A 111 -5.02 -1.86 16.76
CA PHE A 111 -6.17 -1.40 15.97
C PHE A 111 -6.66 0.00 16.36
N GLU A 112 -6.79 0.30 17.65
CA GLU A 112 -7.20 1.64 18.12
C GLU A 112 -6.14 2.71 17.81
N LEU A 113 -4.85 2.36 17.84
CA LEU A 113 -3.76 3.27 17.46
C LEU A 113 -3.73 3.52 15.95
N GLU A 114 -3.99 2.51 15.12
CA GLU A 114 -4.14 2.67 13.67
C GLU A 114 -5.31 3.61 13.33
N LEU A 115 -6.48 3.44 13.97
CA LEU A 115 -7.61 4.36 13.82
C LEU A 115 -7.27 5.78 14.30
N ARG A 116 -6.53 5.93 15.41
CA ARG A 116 -6.06 7.25 15.89
C ARG A 116 -5.10 7.88 14.89
N LYS A 117 -4.18 7.12 14.29
CA LYS A 117 -3.26 7.61 13.24
C LYS A 117 -4.01 8.09 12.01
N GLU A 118 -5.05 7.38 11.57
CA GLU A 118 -5.91 7.79 10.45
C GLU A 118 -6.66 9.09 10.79
N GLN A 119 -7.25 9.20 11.98
CA GLN A 119 -7.91 10.42 12.45
C GLN A 119 -6.94 11.62 12.50
N LEU A 120 -5.73 11.42 13.02
CA LEU A 120 -4.68 12.44 13.04
C LEU A 120 -4.27 12.85 11.62
N SER A 121 -4.15 11.90 10.70
CA SER A 121 -3.85 12.20 9.29
C SER A 121 -4.91 13.10 8.66
N VAL A 122 -6.21 12.82 8.90
CA VAL A 122 -7.32 13.65 8.39
C VAL A 122 -7.28 15.05 9.01
N GLN A 123 -7.02 15.17 10.31
CA GLN A 123 -6.89 16.47 10.98
C GLN A 123 -5.71 17.28 10.43
N THR A 124 -4.55 16.65 10.24
CA THR A 124 -3.36 17.26 9.65
C THR A 124 -3.62 17.73 8.23
N THR A 125 -4.28 16.92 7.38
CA THR A 125 -4.71 17.36 6.03
C THR A 125 -5.66 18.56 6.07
N GLY A 126 -6.58 18.60 7.04
CA GLY A 126 -7.43 19.78 7.28
C GLY A 126 -6.63 21.05 7.60
N LEU A 127 -5.62 20.95 8.48
CA LEU A 127 -4.75 22.09 8.77
C LEU A 127 -3.92 22.55 7.55
N TYR A 128 -3.54 21.64 6.64
CA TYR A 128 -2.90 22.03 5.38
C TYR A 128 -3.83 22.85 4.49
N THR A 129 -5.11 22.49 4.36
CA THR A 129 -6.06 23.27 3.57
C THR A 129 -6.40 24.62 4.22
N GLU A 130 -6.54 24.66 5.54
CA GLU A 130 -6.68 25.91 6.31
C GLU A 130 -5.45 26.84 6.14
N ALA A 131 -4.24 26.28 6.20
CA ALA A 131 -3.00 27.03 5.99
C ALA A 131 -2.84 27.57 4.55
N ALA A 132 -3.29 26.81 3.55
CA ALA A 132 -3.33 27.26 2.15
C ALA A 132 -4.31 28.43 1.96
N ALA A 133 -5.54 28.31 2.49
CA ALA A 133 -6.54 29.39 2.47
C ALA A 133 -6.08 30.63 3.25
N TYR A 134 -5.38 30.43 4.37
CA TYR A 134 -4.74 31.52 5.11
C TYR A 134 -3.63 32.22 4.29
N LYS A 135 -2.76 31.46 3.61
CA LYS A 135 -1.71 32.02 2.73
C LYS A 135 -2.33 32.86 1.60
N ALA A 136 -3.44 32.42 1.01
CA ALA A 136 -4.17 33.19 0.00
C ALA A 136 -4.70 34.53 0.55
N ARG A 137 -5.30 34.53 1.76
CA ARG A 137 -5.75 35.77 2.44
C ARG A 137 -4.60 36.77 2.71
N VAL A 138 -3.40 36.27 3.05
CA VAL A 138 -2.21 37.12 3.20
C VAL A 138 -1.79 37.73 1.85
N GLY A 139 -1.75 36.93 0.78
CA GLY A 139 -1.44 37.41 -0.57
C GLY A 139 -2.43 38.47 -1.08
N GLU A 140 -3.73 38.28 -0.84
CA GLU A 140 -4.77 39.26 -1.17
C GLU A 140 -4.56 40.58 -0.41
N LEU A 141 -4.25 40.52 0.89
CA LEU A 141 -3.94 41.71 1.69
C LEU A 141 -2.70 42.44 1.18
N GLU A 142 -1.64 41.71 0.82
CA GLU A 142 -0.40 42.27 0.31
C GLU A 142 -0.58 42.89 -1.08
N ALA A 143 -1.35 42.25 -1.97
CA ALA A 143 -1.74 42.83 -3.26
C ALA A 143 -2.59 44.09 -3.10
N ARG A 144 -3.57 44.09 -2.18
CA ARG A 144 -4.41 45.26 -1.86
C ARG A 144 -3.60 46.42 -1.32
N LEU A 145 -2.61 46.15 -0.47
CA LEU A 145 -1.67 47.16 0.04
C LEU A 145 -0.76 47.71 -1.07
N ALA A 146 -0.25 46.84 -1.96
CA ALA A 146 0.58 47.25 -3.10
C ALA A 146 -0.19 48.14 -4.09
N ALA A 147 -1.49 47.88 -4.28
CA ALA A 147 -2.40 48.73 -5.06
C ALA A 147 -2.79 50.07 -4.38
N GLY A 148 -2.18 50.41 -3.24
CA GLY A 148 -2.49 51.63 -2.47
C GLY A 148 -3.79 51.57 -1.66
N GLY A 149 -4.40 50.39 -1.55
CA GLY A 149 -5.59 50.17 -0.73
C GLY A 149 -5.27 50.19 0.77
N ALA A 150 -6.18 50.76 1.57
CA ALA A 150 -6.04 50.77 3.02
C ALA A 150 -6.31 49.37 3.61
N ALA A 151 -5.35 48.84 4.38
CA ALA A 151 -5.59 47.73 5.31
C ALA A 151 -6.31 48.23 6.57
N ARG A 152 -7.09 47.36 7.22
CA ARG A 152 -7.67 47.67 8.53
C ARG A 152 -6.54 47.71 9.58
N PRO A 153 -6.56 48.64 10.55
CA PRO A 153 -5.58 48.66 11.63
C PRO A 153 -5.49 47.31 12.35
N GLY A 154 -4.30 46.72 12.38
CA GLY A 154 -4.05 45.42 13.01
C GLY A 154 -4.28 44.18 12.13
N GLU A 155 -4.86 44.30 10.92
CA GLU A 155 -5.21 43.15 10.05
C GLU A 155 -4.00 42.25 9.74
N ARG A 156 -2.84 42.85 9.42
CA ARG A 156 -1.59 42.12 9.16
C ARG A 156 -1.06 41.38 10.40
N GLU A 157 -1.23 41.95 11.58
CA GLU A 157 -0.79 41.36 12.85
C GLU A 157 -1.75 40.27 13.33
N GLN A 158 -3.07 40.44 13.11
CA GLN A 158 -4.05 39.39 13.33
C GLN A 158 -3.74 38.19 12.45
N LEU A 159 -3.57 38.39 11.13
CA LEU A 159 -3.20 37.29 10.23
C LEU A 159 -1.91 36.62 10.72
N ARG A 160 -0.84 37.39 10.98
CA ARG A 160 0.44 36.83 11.48
C ARG A 160 0.26 35.91 12.71
N ARG A 161 -0.68 36.21 13.61
CA ARG A 161 -1.02 35.36 14.76
C ARG A 161 -1.78 34.09 14.33
N GLU A 162 -2.83 34.22 13.52
CA GLU A 162 -3.57 33.07 12.96
C GLU A 162 -2.63 32.08 12.24
N GLY A 163 -1.73 32.59 11.39
CA GLY A 163 -0.75 31.78 10.67
C GLY A 163 0.26 31.08 11.60
N ALA A 164 0.71 31.75 12.67
CA ALA A 164 1.60 31.15 13.66
C ALA A 164 0.89 30.07 14.50
N GLU A 165 -0.40 30.27 14.82
CA GLU A 165 -1.22 29.28 15.52
C GLU A 165 -1.46 28.02 14.68
N LEU A 166 -1.83 28.17 13.40
CA LEU A 166 -1.98 27.05 12.46
C LEU A 166 -0.66 26.26 12.30
N ALA A 167 0.46 26.96 12.15
CA ALA A 167 1.79 26.33 12.05
C ALA A 167 2.13 25.53 13.31
N ARG A 168 1.89 26.10 14.50
CA ARG A 168 2.10 25.42 15.78
C ARG A 168 1.24 24.17 15.90
N ARG A 169 -0.07 24.29 15.63
CA ARG A 169 -1.03 23.18 15.76
C ARG A 169 -0.70 22.03 14.80
N ARG A 170 -0.21 22.34 13.60
CA ARG A 170 0.31 21.35 12.65
C ARG A 170 1.49 20.58 13.25
N THR A 171 2.52 21.27 13.77
CA THR A 171 3.67 20.61 14.39
C THR A 171 3.27 19.75 15.59
N GLU A 172 2.28 20.17 16.38
CA GLU A 172 1.73 19.37 17.48
C GLU A 172 1.09 18.06 16.98
N LEU A 173 0.26 18.09 15.93
CA LEU A 173 -0.34 16.89 15.34
C LEU A 173 0.68 15.97 14.64
N GLU A 174 1.65 16.53 13.92
CA GLU A 174 2.75 15.76 13.30
C GLU A 174 3.57 15.02 14.37
N THR A 175 3.82 15.66 15.52
CA THR A 175 4.49 15.04 16.67
C THR A 175 3.65 13.93 17.27
N GLU A 176 2.34 14.13 17.48
CA GLU A 176 1.45 13.08 17.98
C GLU A 176 1.39 11.87 17.03
N GLN A 177 1.30 12.12 15.72
CA GLN A 177 1.27 11.07 14.69
C GLN A 177 2.55 10.22 14.71
N HIS A 178 3.72 10.86 14.86
CA HIS A 178 4.99 10.15 15.01
C HIS A 178 5.03 9.30 16.29
N THR A 179 4.57 9.83 17.43
CA THR A 179 4.48 9.08 18.69
C THR A 179 3.54 7.88 18.58
N VAL A 180 2.38 8.03 17.93
CA VAL A 180 1.44 6.93 17.66
C VAL A 180 2.09 5.86 16.78
N GLN A 181 2.78 6.25 15.71
CA GLN A 181 3.48 5.29 14.84
C GLN A 181 4.57 4.50 15.57
N GLN A 182 5.39 5.16 16.39
CA GLN A 182 6.40 4.47 17.20
C GLN A 182 5.78 3.42 18.14
N ARG A 183 4.60 3.72 18.71
CA ARG A 183 3.85 2.79 19.56
C ARG A 183 3.29 1.61 18.77
N ILE A 184 2.74 1.84 17.57
CA ILE A 184 2.29 0.77 16.65
C ILE A 184 3.47 -0.16 16.35
N ASN A 185 4.58 0.37 15.82
CA ASN A 185 5.76 -0.43 15.45
C ASN A 185 6.27 -1.29 16.63
N ARG A 186 6.27 -0.72 17.84
CA ARG A 186 6.69 -1.44 19.05
C ARG A 186 5.72 -2.56 19.45
N LEU A 187 4.41 -2.36 19.29
CA LEU A 187 3.41 -3.38 19.60
C LEU A 187 3.36 -4.48 18.54
N GLU A 188 3.55 -4.15 17.27
CA GLU A 188 3.63 -5.13 16.19
C GLU A 188 4.82 -6.08 16.35
N GLN A 189 5.96 -5.59 16.88
CA GLN A 189 7.10 -6.43 17.26
C GLN A 189 6.80 -7.37 18.45
N LEU A 190 5.75 -7.10 19.24
CA LEU A 190 5.31 -7.94 20.36
C LEU A 190 4.14 -8.87 19.99
N LEU A 191 3.44 -8.59 18.90
CA LEU A 191 2.49 -9.54 18.33
C LEU A 191 3.26 -10.78 17.86
N PRO A 192 2.71 -12.00 18.01
CA PRO A 192 3.28 -13.17 17.38
C PRO A 192 3.44 -12.92 15.89
N LEU A 193 4.65 -13.16 15.35
CA LEU A 193 4.82 -13.29 13.91
C LEU A 193 3.92 -14.45 13.48
N ASP A 194 2.97 -14.15 12.61
CA ASP A 194 1.96 -15.11 12.23
C ASP A 194 2.61 -16.14 11.28
N ASP A 195 1.97 -17.31 11.11
CA ASP A 195 2.32 -18.25 10.03
C ASP A 195 2.33 -17.56 8.65
N GLU A 196 1.66 -16.40 8.51
CA GLU A 196 1.68 -15.50 7.36
C GLU A 196 3.10 -15.06 6.99
N ASP A 197 3.86 -14.52 7.95
CA ASP A 197 5.23 -14.04 7.74
C ASP A 197 6.17 -15.23 7.44
N THR A 198 5.89 -16.38 8.05
CA THR A 198 6.63 -17.64 7.80
C THR A 198 6.31 -18.27 6.45
N ALA A 199 5.10 -18.07 5.91
CA ALA A 199 4.68 -18.57 4.60
C ALA A 199 5.10 -17.67 3.43
N LEU A 200 5.33 -16.38 3.69
CA LEU A 200 5.90 -15.42 2.74
C LEU A 200 7.43 -15.45 2.69
N ALA A 201 8.08 -15.93 3.75
CA ALA A 201 9.50 -16.28 3.67
C ALA A 201 9.71 -17.31 2.55
N PRO A 202 10.69 -17.10 1.63
CA PRO A 202 11.00 -18.11 0.62
C PRO A 202 11.36 -19.41 1.34
N PRO A 203 10.96 -20.58 0.82
CA PRO A 203 11.29 -21.85 1.45
C PRO A 203 12.80 -21.91 1.65
N PRO A 204 13.29 -22.37 2.82
CA PRO A 204 14.72 -22.42 3.09
C PRO A 204 15.40 -23.16 1.92
N PRO A 205 16.52 -22.64 1.40
CA PRO A 205 17.17 -23.24 0.24
C PRO A 205 17.38 -24.72 0.54
N PRO A 206 17.05 -25.62 -0.41
CA PRO A 206 17.00 -27.05 -0.16
C PRO A 206 18.31 -27.46 0.51
N THR A 207 18.23 -27.90 1.76
CA THR A 207 19.40 -28.20 2.57
C THR A 207 20.14 -29.32 1.86
N VAL A 208 21.17 -28.96 1.09
CA VAL A 208 21.93 -29.93 0.30
C VAL A 208 22.40 -30.96 1.31
N PRO A 209 21.95 -32.23 1.22
CA PRO A 209 22.34 -33.22 2.21
C PRO A 209 23.87 -33.23 2.22
N PRO A 210 24.50 -33.14 3.41
CA PRO A 210 25.94 -32.96 3.51
C PRO A 210 26.58 -34.02 2.63
N PHE A 211 27.37 -33.59 1.64
CA PHE A 211 27.91 -34.47 0.61
C PHE A 211 28.65 -35.61 1.30
N VAL A 212 28.01 -36.76 1.39
CA VAL A 212 28.63 -37.97 1.93
C VAL A 212 29.55 -38.42 0.82
N PRO A 213 30.88 -38.25 0.94
CA PRO A 213 31.78 -38.79 -0.07
C PRO A 213 31.50 -40.29 -0.17
N PRO A 214 31.61 -40.90 -1.37
CA PRO A 214 31.39 -42.33 -1.55
C PRO A 214 32.48 -43.12 -0.81
N GLY A 215 32.25 -43.30 0.49
CA GLY A 215 33.07 -44.11 1.37
C GLY A 215 32.91 -45.57 1.00
N GLU A 216 34.05 -46.24 0.87
CA GLU A 216 34.17 -47.61 0.41
C GLU A 216 33.22 -48.56 1.13
N HIS A 217 32.75 -49.59 0.42
CA HIS A 217 31.92 -50.67 0.96
C HIS A 217 32.72 -51.60 1.91
N GLY A 218 33.18 -51.04 3.04
CA GLY A 218 33.71 -51.79 4.17
C GLY A 218 32.59 -52.54 4.88
N GLY A 219 32.28 -53.75 4.41
CA GLY A 219 31.26 -54.60 5.01
C GLY A 219 31.50 -54.86 6.50
N ARG A 220 30.47 -54.66 7.33
CA ARG A 220 30.51 -54.92 8.78
C ARG A 220 29.15 -55.37 9.33
N PRO A 221 29.11 -55.99 10.54
CA PRO A 221 28.30 -57.19 10.75
C PRO A 221 26.96 -56.90 11.43
N GLY A 222 26.12 -57.95 11.52
CA GLY A 222 24.80 -57.90 12.13
C GLY A 222 24.80 -57.34 13.56
N ARG A 223 24.32 -56.09 13.70
CA ARG A 223 24.13 -55.41 14.98
C ARG A 223 22.79 -55.86 15.59
N ARG A 224 22.83 -56.89 16.44
CA ARG A 224 21.66 -57.27 17.27
C ARG A 224 21.32 -56.11 18.21
N VAL A 225 20.20 -55.45 17.95
CA VAL A 225 19.62 -54.46 18.88
C VAL A 225 18.92 -55.23 20.01
N SER A 226 19.27 -54.97 21.28
CA SER A 226 18.65 -55.68 22.41
C SER A 226 17.25 -55.13 22.69
N VAL A 227 16.26 -56.02 22.71
CA VAL A 227 14.84 -55.74 22.92
C VAL A 227 14.54 -55.07 24.28
N THR A 228 15.48 -55.15 25.23
CA THR A 228 15.35 -54.61 26.59
C THR A 228 15.20 -53.08 26.69
N GLN A 229 15.65 -52.32 25.69
CA GLN A 229 15.63 -50.84 25.78
C GLN A 229 14.23 -50.24 25.49
N TRP A 230 13.35 -50.96 24.80
CA TRP A 230 11.98 -50.50 24.50
C TRP A 230 11.02 -50.65 25.69
N ILE A 231 11.26 -51.61 26.58
CA ILE A 231 10.36 -51.93 27.71
C ILE A 231 10.38 -50.80 28.76
N LEU A 232 11.54 -50.18 28.99
CA LEU A 232 11.67 -49.04 29.91
C LEU A 232 11.04 -47.75 29.37
N GLY A 233 11.05 -47.53 28.05
CA GLY A 233 10.42 -46.36 27.43
C GLY A 233 8.89 -46.41 27.49
N ALA A 234 8.29 -47.58 27.22
CA ALA A 234 6.84 -47.75 27.25
C ALA A 234 6.23 -47.61 28.66
N GLY A 235 6.91 -48.13 29.68
CA GLY A 235 6.42 -48.07 31.06
C GLY A 235 6.29 -46.63 31.60
N LEU A 236 7.24 -45.75 31.26
CA LEU A 236 7.24 -44.36 31.73
C LEU A 236 6.07 -43.54 31.14
N ALA A 237 5.73 -43.78 29.87
CA ALA A 237 4.61 -43.11 29.21
C ALA A 237 3.26 -43.49 29.84
N VAL A 238 3.05 -44.78 30.13
CA VAL A 238 1.82 -45.26 30.78
C VAL A 238 1.66 -44.69 32.19
N ALA A 239 2.75 -44.66 32.98
CA ALA A 239 2.73 -44.08 34.32
C ALA A 239 2.38 -42.58 34.32
N LEU A 240 2.90 -41.80 33.37
CA LEU A 240 2.57 -40.39 33.20
C LEU A 240 1.09 -40.18 32.79
N THR A 241 0.54 -41.02 31.91
CA THR A 241 -0.89 -40.95 31.57
C THR A 241 -1.82 -41.33 32.73
N LEU A 242 -1.39 -42.23 33.62
CA LEU A 242 -2.18 -42.61 34.80
C LEU A 242 -2.19 -41.49 35.85
N LEU A 243 -1.05 -40.82 36.07
CA LEU A 243 -0.96 -39.67 36.97
C LEU A 243 -1.81 -38.48 36.50
N THR A 244 -1.87 -38.19 35.19
CA THR A 244 -2.70 -37.09 34.69
C THR A 244 -4.20 -37.38 34.81
N VAL A 245 -4.64 -38.64 34.60
CA VAL A 245 -6.04 -39.05 34.82
C VAL A 245 -6.44 -38.96 36.30
N ILE A 246 -5.57 -39.37 37.24
CA ILE A 246 -5.83 -39.25 38.67
C ILE A 246 -5.93 -37.78 39.10
N ALA A 247 -5.04 -36.91 38.60
CA ALA A 247 -5.09 -35.48 38.89
C ALA A 247 -6.37 -34.82 38.34
N PHE A 248 -6.87 -35.26 37.19
CA PHE A 248 -8.10 -34.72 36.59
C PHE A 248 -9.36 -35.09 37.37
N HIS A 249 -9.42 -36.32 37.92
CA HIS A 249 -10.55 -36.76 38.74
C HIS A 249 -10.60 -36.15 40.15
N LEU A 250 -9.48 -35.66 40.68
CA LEU A 250 -9.43 -34.96 41.97
C LEU A 250 -9.90 -33.50 41.90
N TRP A 251 -10.13 -32.93 40.71
CA TRP A 251 -10.43 -31.51 40.53
C TRP A 251 -11.70 -31.23 39.71
N SER A 252 -12.75 -32.01 39.94
CA SER A 252 -14.09 -31.78 39.39
C SER A 252 -15.15 -31.63 40.51
N PRO A 253 -15.55 -30.41 40.90
CA PRO A 253 -16.76 -30.21 41.69
C PRO A 253 -18.01 -30.51 40.83
N GLY A 254 -18.92 -31.31 41.36
CA GLY A 254 -20.01 -31.89 40.56
C GLY A 254 -21.33 -31.11 40.54
N SER A 255 -22.09 -31.34 39.46
CA SER A 255 -23.55 -31.18 39.32
C SER A 255 -23.99 -31.88 38.02
N THR A 256 -24.54 -33.10 38.06
CA THR A 256 -25.96 -33.48 38.21
C THR A 256 -26.85 -33.20 36.98
N ASP A 257 -27.21 -34.30 36.29
CA ASP A 257 -28.49 -34.59 35.61
C ASP A 257 -28.96 -33.70 34.43
N SER A 258 -29.61 -34.20 33.36
CA SER A 258 -30.08 -35.56 33.01
C SER A 258 -30.28 -35.70 31.47
N PRO A 259 -30.58 -36.90 30.91
CA PRO A 259 -30.50 -37.16 29.47
C PRO A 259 -31.85 -37.10 28.71
N VAL A 260 -31.80 -36.82 27.39
CA VAL A 260 -32.87 -37.16 26.43
C VAL A 260 -32.25 -37.69 25.12
N SER A 261 -32.82 -38.76 24.59
CA SER A 261 -32.34 -39.52 23.43
C SER A 261 -33.13 -39.24 22.14
N SER A 262 -32.66 -39.82 21.00
CA SER A 262 -33.31 -39.91 19.67
C SER A 262 -33.40 -38.60 18.87
N GLY A 263 -33.33 -38.56 17.53
CA GLY A 263 -33.02 -39.53 16.46
C GLY A 263 -32.68 -38.69 15.19
N SER A 264 -32.54 -39.11 13.94
CA SER A 264 -32.64 -40.37 13.19
C SER A 264 -32.29 -40.03 11.72
N SER A 265 -31.58 -40.92 11.01
CA SER A 265 -31.65 -41.21 9.55
C SER A 265 -31.88 -40.13 8.46
N GLY A 266 -31.13 -40.23 7.34
CA GLY A 266 -31.46 -39.59 6.05
C GLY A 266 -30.24 -39.46 5.12
N SER A 267 -29.77 -40.55 4.50
CA SER A 267 -30.17 -41.01 3.16
C SER A 267 -29.44 -40.35 1.98
N SER A 268 -28.53 -41.14 1.42
CA SER A 268 -28.00 -41.13 0.05
C SER A 268 -28.81 -40.44 -1.08
N GLY A 269 -28.09 -39.75 -1.96
CA GLY A 269 -28.46 -39.44 -3.34
C GLY A 269 -27.23 -39.54 -4.25
N ARG A 270 -27.36 -40.20 -5.41
CA ARG A 270 -26.27 -40.54 -6.35
C ARG A 270 -26.59 -39.99 -7.75
N ASP A 271 -25.62 -40.07 -8.65
CA ASP A 271 -25.72 -39.83 -10.11
C ASP A 271 -25.71 -38.33 -10.53
N GLY A 272 -25.18 -37.93 -11.69
CA GLY A 272 -24.62 -38.74 -12.78
C GLY A 272 -23.61 -38.02 -13.70
N ARG A 273 -22.73 -38.84 -14.26
CA ARG A 273 -21.62 -38.64 -15.22
C ARG A 273 -22.03 -38.02 -16.58
N ALA A 274 -21.26 -37.06 -17.11
CA ALA A 274 -21.04 -36.89 -18.56
C ALA A 274 -19.80 -36.03 -18.93
N ALA A 275 -19.00 -36.57 -19.85
CA ALA A 275 -18.08 -35.94 -20.81
C ALA A 275 -18.25 -36.74 -22.14
N PRO A 276 -17.58 -36.50 -23.29
CA PRO A 276 -16.53 -35.55 -23.68
C PRO A 276 -16.99 -34.80 -24.99
N PRO A 277 -16.24 -34.48 -26.08
CA PRO A 277 -14.81 -34.61 -26.40
C PRO A 277 -14.09 -33.38 -26.99
N ALA A 278 -12.80 -33.57 -27.28
CA ALA A 278 -11.87 -32.60 -27.84
C ALA A 278 -11.95 -32.47 -29.38
N SER A 279 -11.32 -31.42 -29.91
CA SER A 279 -10.78 -31.34 -31.28
C SER A 279 -9.49 -30.53 -31.27
N ALA A 280 -8.57 -30.88 -32.18
CA ALA A 280 -7.23 -30.29 -32.29
C ALA A 280 -7.03 -29.61 -33.65
N ALA A 281 -6.18 -28.57 -33.71
CA ALA A 281 -5.41 -28.16 -34.89
C ALA A 281 -4.33 -27.11 -34.57
N GLN A 282 -3.08 -27.41 -34.91
CA GLN A 282 -2.06 -26.48 -35.42
C GLN A 282 -1.94 -26.73 -36.96
N PRO A 283 -1.05 -26.11 -37.79
CA PRO A 283 0.08 -25.19 -37.51
C PRO A 283 0.23 -24.01 -38.53
N SER A 284 1.47 -23.52 -38.71
CA SER A 284 2.01 -22.69 -39.82
C SER A 284 1.71 -21.16 -39.80
N ASP A 285 2.60 -20.25 -40.26
CA ASP A 285 4.03 -20.35 -40.67
C ASP A 285 4.72 -18.96 -40.79
N SER A 286 6.08 -18.92 -40.85
CA SER A 286 6.97 -17.84 -41.41
C SER A 286 6.90 -16.39 -40.87
N GLY A 287 7.95 -15.53 -40.86
CA GLY A 287 9.40 -15.57 -41.22
C GLY A 287 10.14 -14.38 -40.52
N THR A 288 11.46 -14.37 -40.27
CA THR A 288 12.57 -13.85 -41.15
C THR A 288 12.28 -12.44 -41.72
N ASP A 289 13.10 -11.37 -41.62
CA ASP A 289 14.58 -11.16 -41.55
C ASP A 289 14.90 -9.85 -40.76
N ALA A 290 16.01 -9.65 -40.03
CA ALA A 290 17.45 -9.50 -40.34
C ALA A 290 17.95 -8.08 -40.75
N ALA A 291 18.93 -7.55 -39.99
CA ALA A 291 19.96 -6.51 -40.29
C ALA A 291 19.54 -5.15 -40.93
N SER A 292 20.01 -3.98 -40.47
CA SER A 292 21.42 -3.57 -40.55
C SER A 292 21.73 -2.25 -39.80
N ASP A 293 22.91 -2.20 -39.20
CA ASP A 293 23.68 -0.97 -38.88
C ASP A 293 24.23 -0.32 -40.19
N PRO A 294 24.56 0.99 -40.26
CA PRO A 294 25.94 1.38 -39.93
C PRO A 294 26.21 2.82 -39.39
N ALA A 295 27.15 2.87 -38.45
CA ALA A 295 28.35 3.73 -38.37
C ALA A 295 28.26 5.29 -38.51
N THR A 296 28.48 5.94 -37.36
CA THR A 296 29.66 6.79 -37.04
C THR A 296 30.17 7.85 -38.04
N VAL A 297 29.78 9.12 -37.83
CA VAL A 297 30.61 10.36 -37.90
C VAL A 297 29.98 11.39 -36.93
N GLY A 298 30.67 12.28 -36.20
CA GLY A 298 32.11 12.44 -35.96
C GLY A 298 32.55 13.93 -35.91
N GLY A 299 32.74 14.52 -34.72
CA GLY A 299 33.19 15.93 -34.57
C GLY A 299 33.21 16.41 -33.10
N GLY A 300 34.39 16.83 -32.63
CA GLY A 300 34.56 17.47 -31.32
C GLY A 300 34.51 19.00 -31.39
N GLY A 301 34.41 19.65 -30.24
CA GLY A 301 34.40 21.11 -30.11
C GLY A 301 34.39 21.52 -28.65
N ASP A 302 35.57 21.81 -28.10
CA ASP A 302 35.72 22.45 -26.80
C ASP A 302 35.26 23.92 -26.87
N GLY A 303 34.70 24.43 -25.77
CA GLY A 303 34.18 25.79 -25.71
C GLY A 303 33.65 26.14 -24.31
N ASP A 304 34.56 26.50 -23.41
CA ASP A 304 34.22 27.34 -22.26
C ASP A 304 33.67 28.68 -22.77
N ASP A 305 32.53 29.12 -22.22
CA ASP A 305 32.42 30.50 -21.72
C ASP A 305 31.17 30.66 -20.85
N GLY A 306 31.37 31.16 -19.63
CA GLY A 306 30.28 31.45 -18.70
C GLY A 306 29.63 32.79 -19.01
N THR A 307 28.37 32.79 -19.42
CA THR A 307 27.55 34.02 -19.46
C THR A 307 26.16 33.75 -18.93
N SER A 308 25.70 34.56 -17.96
CA SER A 308 24.35 34.47 -17.42
C SER A 308 23.36 35.11 -18.39
N THR A 309 22.71 34.29 -19.23
CA THR A 309 21.76 34.75 -20.24
C THR A 309 20.42 35.10 -19.63
N ALA A 310 19.97 36.34 -19.84
CA ALA A 310 18.56 36.73 -19.72
C ALA A 310 17.69 35.84 -20.65
N PRO A 311 16.38 35.66 -20.37
CA PRO A 311 15.55 34.70 -21.10
C PRO A 311 15.42 35.04 -22.59
N SER A 312 16.15 34.29 -23.43
CA SER A 312 16.04 34.38 -24.88
C SER A 312 14.65 33.98 -25.36
N ALA A 313 13.90 34.93 -25.91
CA ALA A 313 12.64 34.69 -26.60
C ALA A 313 12.88 33.86 -27.87
N GLY A 314 12.82 32.53 -27.76
CA GLY A 314 13.33 31.61 -28.78
C GLY A 314 12.61 30.26 -28.88
N ALA A 315 11.32 30.19 -28.55
CA ALA A 315 10.43 29.08 -28.88
C ALA A 315 8.99 29.59 -28.95
N THR A 316 8.49 29.86 -30.16
CA THR A 316 7.20 30.53 -30.38
C THR A 316 6.01 29.69 -29.92
N GLY A 317 5.45 30.01 -28.75
CA GLY A 317 4.16 29.51 -28.27
C GLY A 317 4.17 28.89 -26.86
N TRP A 318 5.28 28.31 -26.41
CA TRP A 318 5.32 27.60 -25.12
C TRP A 318 5.59 28.54 -23.94
N THR A 319 4.68 28.57 -22.97
CA THR A 319 4.82 29.36 -21.75
C THR A 319 5.35 28.48 -20.62
N ARG A 320 6.49 28.85 -20.03
CA ARG A 320 7.04 28.17 -18.85
C ARG A 320 6.25 28.58 -17.60
N GLN A 321 5.49 27.64 -17.03
CA GLN A 321 4.65 27.87 -15.85
C GLN A 321 5.41 27.65 -14.53
N TYR A 322 6.30 26.65 -14.52
CA TYR A 322 6.98 26.20 -13.31
C TYR A 322 8.45 25.88 -13.61
N HIS A 323 9.33 26.24 -12.69
CA HIS A 323 10.74 25.83 -12.67
C HIS A 323 11.20 25.79 -11.21
N ASP A 324 11.58 24.61 -10.72
CA ASP A 324 12.08 24.41 -9.36
C ASP A 324 13.38 23.60 -9.41
N THR A 325 14.37 24.07 -8.67
CA THR A 325 15.72 23.54 -8.61
C THR A 325 15.86 22.35 -7.65
N SER A 326 14.89 22.09 -6.77
CA SER A 326 14.87 20.87 -5.95
C SER A 326 13.49 20.57 -5.33
N ILE A 327 12.76 19.61 -5.90
CA ILE A 327 11.63 18.94 -5.26
C ILE A 327 12.16 17.67 -4.59
N THR A 328 11.98 17.53 -3.27
CA THR A 328 12.26 16.29 -2.54
C THR A 328 10.96 15.53 -2.29
N LEU A 329 10.79 14.39 -2.95
CA LEU A 329 9.67 13.48 -2.66
C LEU A 329 9.87 12.82 -1.27
N PRO A 330 8.81 12.64 -0.47
CA PRO A 330 8.91 11.98 0.83
C PRO A 330 9.18 10.46 0.68
N PRO A 331 9.81 9.82 1.69
CA PRO A 331 10.06 8.38 1.68
C PRO A 331 8.78 7.55 1.82
N VAL A 332 8.73 6.38 1.16
CA VAL A 332 7.62 5.43 1.24
C VAL A 332 7.93 4.34 2.26
N GLU A 333 7.89 4.70 3.54
CA GLU A 333 8.12 3.76 4.65
C GLU A 333 6.79 3.28 5.24
N ASP A 334 6.57 1.95 5.19
CA ASP A 334 5.64 1.12 5.96
C ASP A 334 4.16 1.56 6.13
N VAL A 335 3.68 2.58 5.41
CA VAL A 335 2.26 2.98 5.40
C VAL A 335 1.55 2.46 4.16
N GLY A 336 0.45 1.74 4.37
CA GLY A 336 -0.42 1.26 3.30
C GLY A 336 -0.84 2.38 2.34
N CYS A 337 -0.53 2.21 1.06
CA CYS A 337 -1.02 3.01 -0.07
C CYS A 337 -1.01 4.55 0.11
N GLN A 338 0.12 5.14 0.50
CA GLN A 338 0.28 6.60 0.35
C GLN A 338 0.58 6.99 -1.10
N LEU A 339 -0.25 7.91 -1.62
CA LEU A 339 -0.13 8.50 -2.95
C LEU A 339 0.73 9.77 -2.88
N ALA A 340 2.05 9.63 -3.08
CA ALA A 340 2.97 10.77 -3.11
C ALA A 340 2.86 11.52 -4.46
N SER A 341 1.81 12.32 -4.60
CA SER A 341 1.64 13.22 -5.74
C SER A 341 2.76 14.26 -5.78
N MET A 342 3.36 14.45 -6.96
CA MET A 342 4.16 15.64 -7.27
C MET A 342 3.22 16.67 -7.89
N ASP A 343 2.47 17.37 -7.05
CA ASP A 343 1.62 18.45 -7.55
C ASP A 343 2.49 19.66 -7.92
N PHE A 344 2.39 20.12 -9.17
CA PHE A 344 3.10 21.33 -9.63
C PHE A 344 2.30 22.58 -9.26
N ASP A 345 2.13 22.77 -7.95
CA ASP A 345 1.62 24.02 -7.38
C ASP A 345 2.51 25.19 -7.86
N PRO A 346 1.94 26.34 -8.26
CA PRO A 346 2.72 27.50 -8.69
C PRO A 346 3.68 27.95 -7.57
N PRO A 347 4.91 28.36 -7.92
CA PRO A 347 5.99 28.47 -6.94
C PRO A 347 5.73 29.52 -5.86
N ARG A 348 6.36 29.33 -4.69
CA ARG A 348 6.44 30.38 -3.66
C ARG A 348 7.23 31.58 -4.22
N GLY A 349 6.51 32.57 -4.74
CA GLY A 349 7.08 33.75 -5.39
C GLY A 349 6.66 33.97 -6.84
N TYR A 350 5.62 33.29 -7.35
CA TYR A 350 5.02 33.63 -8.64
C TYR A 350 4.39 35.05 -8.60
N GLU A 351 4.95 35.99 -9.37
CA GLU A 351 4.47 37.40 -9.45
C GLU A 351 3.39 37.63 -10.53
N GLY A 352 2.86 36.56 -11.16
CA GLY A 352 1.77 36.68 -12.13
C GLY A 352 0.40 36.89 -11.46
N SER A 353 -0.53 37.53 -12.18
CA SER A 353 -1.89 37.79 -11.71
C SER A 353 -2.59 36.52 -11.24
N ALA A 354 -3.25 36.58 -10.08
CA ALA A 354 -4.02 35.48 -9.51
C ALA A 354 -5.15 34.99 -10.44
N ASP A 355 -5.66 35.86 -11.32
CA ASP A 355 -6.71 35.53 -12.29
C ASP A 355 -6.25 34.53 -13.37
N ALA A 356 -4.94 34.32 -13.55
CA ALA A 356 -4.38 33.43 -14.57
C ALA A 356 -4.35 31.94 -14.15
N ILE A 357 -4.66 31.60 -12.88
CA ILE A 357 -4.56 30.22 -12.37
C ILE A 357 -5.90 29.72 -11.82
N SER A 358 -6.97 29.91 -12.60
CA SER A 358 -8.24 29.21 -12.42
C SER A 358 -8.15 27.78 -12.99
N GLY A 359 -7.28 26.96 -12.40
CA GLY A 359 -7.03 25.58 -12.83
C GLY A 359 -5.59 25.14 -12.57
N THR A 360 -5.34 24.60 -11.38
CA THR A 360 -4.13 23.81 -11.12
C THR A 360 -4.08 22.63 -12.10
N PRO A 361 -2.98 22.39 -12.82
CA PRO A 361 -2.92 21.27 -13.75
C PRO A 361 -2.77 19.95 -12.98
N ASP A 362 -3.83 19.11 -12.94
CA ASP A 362 -3.83 17.73 -12.40
C ASP A 362 -2.87 16.74 -13.15
N ASP A 363 -1.84 17.26 -13.81
CA ASP A 363 -1.26 16.70 -15.02
C ASP A 363 -0.09 15.76 -14.77
N LEU A 364 0.58 15.86 -13.61
CA LEU A 364 1.67 14.96 -13.23
C LEU A 364 1.52 14.40 -11.80
N THR A 365 0.47 13.61 -11.58
CA THR A 365 0.44 12.74 -10.40
C THR A 365 1.51 11.65 -10.54
N VAL A 366 2.68 11.87 -9.93
CA VAL A 366 3.56 10.75 -9.53
C VAL A 366 2.75 9.88 -8.56
N GLN A 367 2.73 8.57 -8.77
CA GLN A 367 2.07 7.64 -7.86
C GLN A 367 3.08 6.64 -7.29
N THR A 368 3.47 6.86 -6.04
CA THR A 368 4.07 5.81 -5.23
C THR A 368 3.05 4.70 -5.02
N ALA A 369 3.35 3.52 -5.57
CA ALA A 369 2.50 2.36 -5.39
C ALA A 369 2.68 1.78 -3.98
N CYS A 370 1.62 1.13 -3.50
CA CYS A 370 1.62 0.42 -2.23
C CYS A 370 2.69 -0.69 -2.18
N VAL A 371 3.09 -1.08 -0.96
CA VAL A 371 3.90 -2.29 -0.71
C VAL A 371 3.34 -3.48 -1.51
N GLY A 372 4.20 -4.11 -2.32
CA GLY A 372 3.84 -5.23 -3.20
C GLY A 372 3.50 -4.87 -4.66
N MET A 373 3.39 -3.59 -5.03
CA MET A 373 3.28 -3.16 -6.44
C MET A 373 4.46 -2.26 -6.85
N PRO A 374 4.95 -2.34 -8.11
CA PRO A 374 5.99 -1.43 -8.58
C PRO A 374 5.47 0.01 -8.62
N THR A 375 6.16 0.90 -7.93
CA THR A 375 5.94 2.36 -7.95
C THR A 375 6.09 2.88 -9.38
N ASN A 376 5.02 3.40 -10.00
CA ASN A 376 5.02 3.80 -11.41
C ASN A 376 4.79 5.31 -11.53
N ILE A 377 5.70 6.00 -12.22
CA ILE A 377 5.74 7.47 -12.25
C ILE A 377 4.64 8.06 -13.15
N THR A 378 4.25 7.34 -14.20
CA THR A 378 3.65 7.94 -15.40
C THR A 378 2.27 7.38 -15.76
N LEU A 379 1.35 7.21 -14.80
CA LEU A 379 -0.03 6.76 -15.10
C LEU A 379 -0.79 7.66 -16.10
N TYR A 380 -0.37 8.92 -16.26
CA TYR A 380 -1.04 9.93 -17.07
C TYR A 380 -0.19 10.56 -18.19
N ALA A 381 1.02 10.05 -18.46
CA ALA A 381 1.82 10.51 -19.61
C ALA A 381 1.25 9.97 -20.94
N VAL A 382 1.19 10.83 -21.96
CA VAL A 382 0.84 10.46 -23.35
C VAL A 382 2.05 9.88 -24.07
N ALA A 383 3.18 10.59 -23.95
CA ALA A 383 4.51 10.20 -24.42
C ALA A 383 5.55 10.67 -23.39
N TRP A 384 6.69 9.99 -23.30
CA TRP A 384 7.83 10.43 -22.50
C TRP A 384 9.10 9.68 -22.88
N GLY A 385 10.25 10.28 -22.63
CA GLY A 385 11.54 9.75 -23.03
C GLY A 385 12.71 10.36 -22.27
N THR A 386 13.91 9.82 -22.50
CA THR A 386 15.16 10.36 -21.94
C THR A 386 15.53 11.68 -22.61
N SER A 387 16.04 12.62 -21.83
CA SER A 387 16.53 13.93 -22.29
C SER A 387 18.00 14.16 -21.89
N SER A 388 18.62 15.19 -22.46
CA SER A 388 19.95 15.65 -22.04
C SER A 388 19.98 16.03 -20.56
N ALA A 389 21.17 15.93 -19.95
CA ALA A 389 21.36 16.26 -18.53
C ALA A 389 21.25 17.76 -18.21
N GLY A 390 21.19 18.64 -19.21
CA GLY A 390 20.77 20.04 -19.07
C GLY A 390 19.32 20.24 -19.53
N GLU A 391 18.64 21.24 -18.97
CA GLU A 391 17.25 21.60 -19.29
C GLU A 391 17.12 21.92 -20.79
N PRO A 392 16.35 21.14 -21.56
CA PRO A 392 16.07 21.44 -22.95
C PRO A 392 15.01 22.54 -23.07
N GLY A 393 15.03 23.31 -24.16
CA GLY A 393 13.87 24.11 -24.54
C GLY A 393 12.65 23.22 -24.88
N PRO A 394 11.41 23.73 -24.76
CA PRO A 394 10.20 22.91 -24.85
C PRO A 394 10.08 22.14 -26.17
N ALA A 395 10.45 22.74 -27.31
CA ALA A 395 10.43 22.06 -28.60
C ALA A 395 11.35 20.82 -28.62
N ARG A 396 12.54 20.90 -28.02
CA ARG A 396 13.46 19.77 -27.86
C ARG A 396 12.93 18.77 -26.82
N CYS A 397 12.24 19.22 -25.79
CA CYS A 397 11.64 18.34 -24.79
C CYS A 397 10.50 17.48 -25.36
N LEU A 398 9.61 18.08 -26.16
CA LEU A 398 8.57 17.37 -26.92
C LEU A 398 9.18 16.34 -27.87
N ASP A 399 10.25 16.71 -28.55
CA ASP A 399 10.99 15.86 -29.47
C ASP A 399 11.68 14.68 -28.76
N ASP A 400 12.40 14.92 -27.65
CA ASP A 400 12.98 13.90 -26.77
C ASP A 400 11.90 12.94 -26.21
N ALA A 401 10.74 13.47 -25.81
CA ALA A 401 9.61 12.70 -25.28
C ALA A 401 8.96 11.78 -26.33
N ASN A 402 8.93 12.21 -27.60
CA ASN A 402 8.35 11.45 -28.71
C ASN A 402 9.33 10.45 -29.33
N ARG A 403 10.62 10.82 -29.47
CA ARG A 403 11.66 9.94 -30.04
C ARG A 403 12.06 8.81 -29.10
N ASN A 404 12.32 9.13 -27.83
CA ASN A 404 12.86 8.16 -26.86
C ASN A 404 11.74 7.47 -26.07
N ALA A 405 10.64 7.13 -26.75
CA ALA A 405 9.37 6.71 -26.15
C ALA A 405 9.54 5.53 -25.16
N LEU A 406 9.58 5.85 -23.87
CA LEU A 406 9.62 4.90 -22.77
C LEU A 406 8.25 4.23 -22.58
N PRO A 407 8.19 3.02 -21.99
CA PRO A 407 6.93 2.38 -21.66
C PRO A 407 6.00 3.31 -20.88
N ARG A 408 4.70 3.32 -21.20
CA ARG A 408 3.68 4.16 -20.52
C ARG A 408 3.61 3.98 -18.99
N LYS A 409 4.24 2.94 -18.45
CA LYS A 409 4.48 2.76 -17.02
C LYS A 409 5.92 2.27 -16.85
N GLN A 410 6.72 3.01 -16.10
CA GLN A 410 8.07 2.61 -15.72
C GLN A 410 8.19 2.63 -14.20
N ALA A 411 8.79 1.57 -13.65
CA ALA A 411 9.04 1.49 -12.23
C ALA A 411 10.07 2.55 -11.79
N LEU A 412 9.84 3.18 -10.64
CA LEU A 412 10.73 4.17 -10.00
C LEU A 412 12.16 3.64 -9.84
N SER A 413 12.30 2.33 -9.58
CA SER A 413 13.57 1.63 -9.48
C SER A 413 14.40 1.67 -10.78
N LYS A 414 13.74 1.80 -11.94
CA LYS A 414 14.35 1.87 -13.28
C LYS A 414 14.67 3.30 -13.75
N ILE A 415 14.34 4.33 -12.96
CA ILE A 415 14.91 5.66 -13.16
C ILE A 415 16.37 5.66 -12.67
N THR A 416 17.24 6.35 -13.39
CA THR A 416 18.68 6.43 -13.11
C THR A 416 19.03 7.81 -12.56
N VAL A 417 19.89 7.86 -11.53
CA VAL A 417 20.38 9.13 -10.96
C VAL A 417 21.27 9.83 -11.99
N GLY A 418 21.15 11.15 -12.09
CA GLY A 418 21.83 11.98 -13.09
C GLY A 418 21.11 12.02 -14.45
N SER A 419 20.17 11.09 -14.71
CA SER A 419 19.36 11.10 -15.92
C SER A 419 18.23 12.14 -15.84
N ALA A 420 17.88 12.68 -17.00
CA ALA A 420 16.75 13.56 -17.18
C ALA A 420 15.73 12.97 -18.16
N TYR A 421 14.49 13.41 -18.03
CA TYR A 421 13.34 12.87 -18.73
C TYR A 421 12.45 14.02 -19.20
N CYS A 422 11.87 13.86 -20.38
CA CYS A 422 10.82 14.74 -20.90
C CYS A 422 9.53 13.94 -21.04
N LEU A 423 8.40 14.55 -20.68
CA LEU A 423 7.07 13.93 -20.77
C LEU A 423 6.03 14.90 -21.34
N VAL A 424 5.05 14.33 -22.03
CA VAL A 424 3.85 15.00 -22.53
C VAL A 424 2.67 14.54 -21.67
N THR A 425 1.95 15.45 -21.04
CA THR A 425 0.77 15.17 -20.20
C THR A 425 -0.48 14.99 -21.07
N ARG A 426 -1.59 14.55 -20.49
CA ARG A 426 -2.87 14.45 -21.22
C ARG A 426 -3.43 15.79 -21.71
N LYS A 427 -3.11 16.91 -21.05
CA LYS A 427 -3.49 18.26 -21.49
C LYS A 427 -2.45 18.90 -22.44
N GLN A 428 -1.57 18.09 -23.04
CA GLN A 428 -0.46 18.53 -23.91
C GLN A 428 0.58 19.44 -23.23
N SER A 429 0.59 19.51 -21.89
CA SER A 429 1.66 20.16 -21.13
C SER A 429 2.96 19.35 -21.27
N LEU A 430 4.09 20.03 -21.30
CA LEU A 430 5.42 19.41 -21.31
C LEU A 430 6.04 19.55 -19.94
N ALA A 431 6.52 18.45 -19.35
CA ALA A 431 7.38 18.53 -18.17
C ALA A 431 8.75 17.90 -18.47
N TRP A 432 9.82 18.64 -18.14
CA TRP A 432 11.16 18.10 -18.01
C TRP A 432 11.45 17.88 -16.54
N PHE A 433 12.08 16.76 -16.18
CA PHE A 433 12.63 16.59 -14.85
C PHE A 433 13.96 15.82 -14.88
N LYS A 434 14.89 16.22 -14.00
CA LYS A 434 16.19 15.58 -13.82
C LYS A 434 16.30 15.03 -12.41
N VAL A 435 16.61 13.75 -12.29
CA VAL A 435 16.84 13.11 -10.99
C VAL A 435 18.25 13.40 -10.52
N THR A 436 18.39 14.26 -9.52
CA THR A 436 19.69 14.69 -9.00
C THR A 436 20.23 13.77 -7.91
N ALA A 437 19.35 13.12 -7.15
CA ALA A 437 19.72 12.11 -6.16
C ALA A 437 18.68 10.98 -6.05
N LYS A 438 19.17 9.74 -5.93
CA LYS A 438 18.53 8.72 -5.08
C LYS A 438 19.31 8.72 -3.76
N PRO A 439 18.67 8.81 -2.60
CA PRO A 439 19.37 8.60 -1.35
C PRO A 439 19.67 7.10 -1.18
N GLY A 440 20.46 6.78 -0.15
CA GLY A 440 20.91 5.41 0.11
C GLY A 440 19.77 4.45 0.48
N SER A 441 20.13 3.19 0.76
CA SER A 441 19.21 2.07 1.06
C SER A 441 18.25 2.26 2.25
N GLN A 442 18.29 3.39 2.96
CA GLN A 442 17.43 3.72 4.11
C GLN A 442 16.85 5.14 4.06
N GLN A 443 16.84 5.81 2.90
CA GLN A 443 16.14 7.10 2.72
C GLN A 443 15.49 7.10 1.33
N GLN A 444 14.16 7.07 1.27
CA GLN A 444 13.44 6.77 0.01
C GLN A 444 12.90 8.00 -0.75
N GLY A 445 13.51 9.19 -0.59
CA GLY A 445 13.04 10.41 -1.25
C GLY A 445 13.83 10.78 -2.51
N LEU A 446 13.21 10.78 -3.68
CA LEU A 446 13.85 11.28 -4.91
C LEU A 446 13.94 12.80 -4.88
N THR A 447 15.14 13.34 -5.12
CA THR A 447 15.31 14.76 -5.44
C THR A 447 15.29 14.94 -6.95
N VAL A 448 14.41 15.83 -7.43
CA VAL A 448 14.35 16.22 -8.84
C VAL A 448 14.44 17.73 -9.03
N VAL A 449 15.11 18.15 -10.11
CA VAL A 449 14.86 19.46 -10.74
C VAL A 449 13.67 19.24 -11.68
N ALA A 450 12.71 20.17 -11.74
CA ALA A 450 11.58 20.05 -12.66
C ALA A 450 11.21 21.37 -13.31
N THR A 451 10.70 21.30 -14.54
CA THR A 451 10.22 22.46 -15.31
C THR A 451 8.98 22.06 -16.10
N LEU A 452 7.94 22.89 -16.06
CA LEU A 452 6.66 22.69 -16.77
C LEU A 452 6.43 23.82 -17.78
N TRP A 453 6.08 23.45 -19.00
CA TRP A 453 5.60 24.35 -20.04
C TRP A 453 4.19 23.96 -20.45
N THR A 454 3.32 24.97 -20.64
CA THR A 454 2.01 24.79 -21.27
C THR A 454 2.07 25.21 -22.74
N PRO A 455 1.27 24.57 -23.61
CA PRO A 455 1.13 25.00 -25.00
C PRO A 455 0.50 26.40 -25.10
N PRO A 456 0.60 27.07 -26.26
CA PRO A 456 -0.12 28.33 -26.48
C PRO A 456 -1.63 28.11 -26.43
N GLU A 457 -2.38 29.10 -25.94
CA GLU A 457 -3.85 29.04 -25.92
C GLU A 457 -4.40 28.90 -27.35
N GLY A 458 -5.13 27.80 -27.60
CA GLY A 458 -5.78 27.53 -28.89
C GLY A 458 -5.06 26.56 -29.85
N SER A 459 -4.08 25.77 -29.38
CA SER A 459 -3.43 24.69 -30.15
C SER A 459 -4.06 23.31 -29.97
#